data_AF-A0A946CT37-F1
#
_entry.id   AF-A0A946CT37-F1
#
_cell.length_a   1.000
_cell.length_b   1.000
_cell.length_c   1.000
_cell.angle_alpha   90.00
_cell.angle_beta   90.00
_cell.angle_gamma   90.00
#
_symmetry.space_group_name_H-M   'P 1'
#
loop_
_entity.id
_entity.type
_entity.pdbx_description
1 polymer ?
#
loop_
_entity_poly.entity_id
_entity_poly.type
_entity_poly.pdbx_seq_one_letter_code
_entity_poly.pdbx_strand_id
1 'polypeptide(L)'
;MSSYTINISDPQDLIGSDVEDQLYRAGSYVADLIGTYIEWKGIMDLEIRVADHSKSPYPNADGILPALGSVNWVAGRWENSTLIEAITGVDQYPDQPDIGTTIYLSADGTIRNYGMPVWIDPNPNPLITPNLPDGHFDFIGVLTHEVFHALGLYSATWQWRDLVIENSGLSFFTGEKTSVLYGGELPLAASYGDHYGNTEYSENRVPSGLMFQWGNYHGNRLDIGRIDLAILEDLGYSIISYENLPLFDLIDSNPIVNDSIFTNNLYGDYQNNTIYTDTSDGGDFIDGGTGIDAVVYKEITANFVWGKFIVDPEPNSSLESWEGWSFNQDDLKNIERVEFADSKLALDIDGNAGTTAKILGAFLGASGIQRADLVGVGLDLLDSGTTYEGFLQAALDAVFGQNPSGATLVNHFYGTLTGQSAPQSLIEQYGSLIDNGSLSPVSLAMQVAENELNLQNIDLIGLATTGIEYT
;
A
#
# COMPACT_ATOMS: atom_id res chain seq x y z
N MET A 1 1.86 0.39 -20.43
CA MET A 1 3.27 0.20 -20.06
C MET A 1 4.11 1.13 -20.88
N SER A 2 4.79 2.06 -20.22
CA SER A 2 5.84 2.88 -20.80
C SER A 2 6.96 1.97 -21.33
N SER A 3 7.54 2.29 -22.49
CA SER A 3 8.74 1.58 -22.97
C SER A 3 9.95 2.14 -22.22
N TYR A 4 10.83 1.28 -21.73
CA TYR A 4 12.04 1.70 -21.03
C TYR A 4 13.26 0.86 -21.40
N THR A 5 14.45 1.41 -21.18
CA THR A 5 15.72 0.66 -21.17
C THR A 5 16.38 0.77 -19.80
N ILE A 6 17.11 -0.27 -19.41
CA ILE A 6 17.91 -0.30 -18.18
C ILE A 6 19.37 -0.57 -18.57
N ASN A 7 20.28 0.31 -18.15
CA ASN A 7 21.72 0.12 -18.33
C ASN A 7 22.46 0.15 -16.99
N ILE A 8 23.26 -0.88 -16.73
CA ILE A 8 24.21 -0.92 -15.60
C ILE A 8 25.60 -0.62 -16.17
N SER A 9 26.17 0.51 -15.78
CA SER A 9 27.47 0.96 -16.29
C SER A 9 28.55 0.83 -15.20
N ASP A 10 29.31 -0.26 -15.26
CA ASP A 10 30.53 -0.47 -14.46
C ASP A 10 31.76 -0.73 -15.35
N PRO A 11 32.32 0.30 -16.00
CA PRO A 11 33.47 0.14 -16.90
C PRO A 11 34.77 -0.25 -16.18
N GLN A 12 34.79 -0.23 -14.85
CA GLN A 12 35.96 -0.52 -14.03
C GLN A 12 35.89 -1.90 -13.37
N ASP A 13 34.80 -2.66 -13.55
CA ASP A 13 34.60 -3.99 -12.97
C ASP A 13 34.77 -3.95 -11.44
N LEU A 14 34.11 -2.97 -10.82
CA LEU A 14 34.17 -2.67 -9.39
C LEU A 14 33.22 -3.54 -8.57
N ILE A 15 32.14 -4.04 -9.16
CA ILE A 15 31.17 -4.93 -8.52
C ILE A 15 31.07 -6.29 -9.23
N GLY A 16 30.60 -7.31 -8.51
CA GLY A 16 30.38 -8.64 -9.08
C GLY A 16 29.14 -8.69 -9.97
N SER A 17 29.12 -9.63 -10.92
CA SER A 17 27.99 -9.82 -11.83
C SER A 17 26.66 -10.13 -11.11
N ASP A 18 26.71 -10.72 -9.93
CA ASP A 18 25.53 -10.96 -9.09
C ASP A 18 24.93 -9.65 -8.55
N VAL A 19 25.76 -8.67 -8.24
CA VAL A 19 25.34 -7.32 -7.84
C VAL A 19 24.81 -6.56 -9.07
N GLU A 20 25.46 -6.67 -10.23
CA GLU A 20 24.94 -6.09 -11.48
C GLU A 20 23.54 -6.60 -11.81
N ASP A 21 23.33 -7.91 -11.71
CA ASP A 21 22.01 -8.54 -11.92
C ASP A 21 20.95 -8.04 -10.92
N GLN A 22 21.33 -7.79 -9.67
CA GLN A 22 20.44 -7.23 -8.65
C GLN A 22 20.10 -5.77 -8.94
N LEU A 23 21.08 -4.95 -9.32
CA LEU A 23 20.87 -3.56 -9.72
C LEU A 23 19.97 -3.47 -10.96
N TYR A 24 20.13 -4.38 -11.93
CA TYR A 24 19.25 -4.44 -13.10
C TYR A 24 17.79 -4.73 -12.71
N ARG A 25 17.57 -5.68 -11.78
CA ARG A 25 16.22 -5.96 -11.26
C ARG A 25 15.63 -4.78 -10.50
N ALA A 26 16.43 -4.10 -9.68
CA ALA A 26 15.99 -2.89 -8.98
C ALA A 26 15.65 -1.74 -9.95
N GLY A 27 16.47 -1.52 -10.98
CA GLY A 27 16.18 -0.55 -12.04
C GLY A 27 14.90 -0.87 -12.81
N SER A 28 14.70 -2.16 -13.14
CA SER A 28 13.46 -2.62 -13.78
C SER A 28 12.23 -2.38 -12.90
N TYR A 29 12.34 -2.67 -11.60
CA TYR A 29 11.28 -2.39 -10.61
C TYR A 29 10.91 -0.91 -10.59
N VAL A 30 11.90 -0.01 -10.47
CA VAL A 30 11.64 1.43 -10.42
C VAL A 30 11.06 1.93 -11.75
N ALA A 31 11.54 1.43 -12.89
CA ALA A 31 10.98 1.78 -14.20
C ALA A 31 9.52 1.33 -14.34
N ASP A 32 9.17 0.13 -13.86
CA ASP A 32 7.80 -0.38 -13.84
C ASP A 32 6.91 0.43 -12.87
N LEU A 33 7.44 0.82 -11.71
CA LEU A 33 6.77 1.68 -10.74
C LEU A 33 6.43 3.05 -11.36
N ILE A 34 7.40 3.71 -12.00
CA ILE A 34 7.16 4.96 -12.74
C ILE A 34 6.14 4.74 -13.87
N GLY A 35 6.29 3.68 -14.66
CA GLY A 35 5.39 3.36 -15.77
C GLY A 35 3.96 2.94 -15.36
N THR A 36 3.73 2.67 -14.07
CA THR A 36 2.41 2.40 -13.49
C THR A 36 1.62 3.70 -13.30
N TYR A 37 2.30 4.77 -12.89
CA TYR A 37 1.65 6.03 -12.48
C TYR A 37 1.86 7.19 -13.46
N ILE A 38 2.88 7.14 -14.32
CA ILE A 38 3.26 8.24 -15.21
C ILE A 38 3.21 7.78 -16.66
N GLU A 39 2.43 8.49 -17.48
CA GLU A 39 2.44 8.28 -18.92
C GLU A 39 3.72 8.85 -19.53
N TRP A 40 4.50 8.00 -20.19
CA TRP A 40 5.74 8.38 -20.86
C TRP A 40 5.62 8.20 -22.38
N LYS A 41 5.82 9.26 -23.16
CA LYS A 41 5.67 9.22 -24.62
C LYS A 41 6.91 8.74 -25.38
N GLY A 42 8.09 8.84 -24.77
CA GLY A 42 9.38 8.41 -25.34
C GLY A 42 9.76 6.97 -24.96
N ILE A 43 11.06 6.70 -24.92
CA ILE A 43 11.61 5.49 -24.31
C ILE A 43 12.37 5.97 -23.07
N MET A 44 11.91 5.59 -21.89
CA MET A 44 12.55 6.02 -20.65
C MET A 44 13.89 5.28 -20.46
N ASP A 45 14.99 6.01 -20.50
CA ASP A 45 16.33 5.44 -20.37
C ASP A 45 16.84 5.58 -18.93
N LEU A 46 16.77 4.47 -18.16
CA LEU A 46 17.28 4.40 -16.80
C LEU A 46 18.71 3.87 -16.77
N GLU A 47 19.62 4.64 -16.16
CA GLU A 47 21.02 4.23 -15.99
C GLU A 47 21.45 4.21 -14.52
N ILE A 48 22.09 3.11 -14.12
CA ILE A 48 22.78 2.98 -12.83
C ILE A 48 24.28 2.89 -13.12
N ARG A 49 25.02 3.95 -12.75
CA ARG A 49 26.48 4.00 -12.92
C ARG A 49 27.18 3.57 -11.66
N VAL A 50 28.26 2.80 -11.78
CA VAL A 50 29.13 2.46 -10.65
C VAL A 50 30.46 3.18 -10.83
N ALA A 51 30.91 3.86 -9.78
CA ALA A 51 32.15 4.61 -9.79
C ALA A 51 32.93 4.45 -8.49
N ASP A 52 34.25 4.41 -8.63
CA ASP A 52 35.18 4.41 -7.50
C ASP A 52 35.01 5.68 -6.64
N HIS A 53 35.24 5.53 -5.33
CA HIS A 53 35.10 6.60 -4.34
C HIS A 53 35.88 7.88 -4.71
N SER A 54 37.03 7.74 -5.39
CA SER A 54 37.87 8.87 -5.82
C SER A 54 37.24 9.76 -6.90
N LYS A 55 36.14 9.30 -7.52
CA LYS A 55 35.38 10.06 -8.52
C LYS A 55 34.23 10.85 -7.93
N SER A 56 33.90 10.65 -6.65
CA SER A 56 32.79 11.33 -6.01
C SER A 56 32.99 12.85 -5.99
N PRO A 57 31.99 13.65 -6.40
CA PRO A 57 32.01 15.09 -6.19
C PRO A 57 31.81 15.47 -4.72
N TYR A 58 31.50 14.50 -3.86
CA TYR A 58 31.27 14.63 -2.42
C TYR A 58 32.38 13.91 -1.63
N PRO A 59 33.61 14.47 -1.56
CA PRO A 59 34.78 13.77 -1.02
C PRO A 59 34.70 13.43 0.47
N ASN A 60 33.73 14.01 1.20
CA ASN A 60 33.53 13.76 2.62
C ASN A 60 32.43 12.72 2.91
N ALA A 61 31.70 12.26 1.88
CA ALA A 61 30.66 11.25 2.05
C ALA A 61 31.27 9.84 2.01
N ASP A 62 30.83 8.96 2.90
CA ASP A 62 31.20 7.54 2.91
C ASP A 62 30.24 6.74 2.01
N GLY A 63 30.47 6.81 0.70
CA GLY A 63 29.52 6.36 -0.32
C GLY A 63 28.33 7.32 -0.48
N ILE A 64 27.85 7.47 -1.71
CA ILE A 64 26.70 8.33 -2.04
C ILE A 64 26.12 7.97 -3.41
N LEU A 65 24.81 8.12 -3.56
CA LEU A 65 24.05 7.70 -4.74
C LEU A 65 23.28 8.87 -5.39
N PRO A 66 23.91 9.98 -5.82
CA PRO A 66 23.19 11.12 -6.36
C PRO A 66 22.45 10.79 -7.66
N ALA A 67 21.34 11.48 -7.86
CA ALA A 67 20.52 11.45 -9.07
C ALA A 67 21.35 11.66 -10.33
N LEU A 68 20.97 10.87 -11.34
CA LEU A 68 21.49 10.94 -12.69
C LEU A 68 20.30 11.19 -13.62
N GLY A 69 20.18 12.41 -14.11
CA GLY A 69 19.10 12.80 -15.03
C GLY A 69 19.56 13.86 -16.03
N SER A 70 18.74 14.08 -17.05
CA SER A 70 19.03 14.98 -18.16
C SER A 70 18.57 16.41 -17.83
N VAL A 71 19.48 17.22 -17.29
CA VAL A 71 19.25 18.66 -17.01
C VAL A 71 20.25 19.49 -17.79
N ASN A 72 19.75 20.29 -18.74
CA ASN A 72 20.59 20.95 -19.74
C ASN A 72 20.40 22.47 -19.75
N TRP A 73 21.45 23.19 -20.12
CA TRP A 73 21.41 24.65 -20.24
C TRP A 73 20.82 25.06 -21.58
N VAL A 74 19.56 25.49 -21.58
CA VAL A 74 18.79 25.85 -22.78
C VAL A 74 18.33 27.30 -22.67
N ALA A 75 18.60 28.10 -23.71
CA ALA A 75 18.15 29.49 -23.82
C ALA A 75 18.44 30.38 -22.59
N GLY A 76 19.54 30.13 -21.86
CA GLY A 76 19.98 30.95 -20.73
C GLY A 76 19.43 30.54 -19.37
N ARG A 77 18.85 29.34 -19.24
CA ARG A 77 18.36 28.76 -17.99
C ARG A 77 18.55 27.23 -17.98
N TRP A 78 18.53 26.63 -16.80
CA TRP A 78 18.54 25.17 -16.65
C TRP A 78 17.15 24.62 -16.93
N GLU A 79 17.06 23.67 -17.85
CA GLU A 79 15.84 23.01 -18.28
C GLU A 79 15.93 21.53 -17.93
N ASN A 80 14.89 21.01 -17.27
CA ASN A 80 14.74 19.57 -17.12
C ASN A 80 14.38 18.97 -18.49
N SER A 81 15.33 18.29 -19.14
CA SER A 81 15.16 17.68 -20.45
C SER A 81 14.49 16.31 -20.36
N THR A 82 14.66 15.59 -19.24
CA THR A 82 13.91 14.37 -18.90
C THR A 82 12.39 14.62 -18.95
N LEU A 83 11.93 15.73 -18.37
CA LEU A 83 10.53 16.17 -18.44
C LEU A 83 10.10 16.42 -19.89
N ILE A 84 10.94 17.06 -20.71
CA ILE A 84 10.62 17.34 -22.12
C ILE A 84 10.44 16.03 -22.90
N GLU A 85 11.33 15.06 -22.70
CA GLU A 85 11.18 13.75 -23.31
C GLU A 85 9.90 13.07 -22.85
N ALA A 86 9.65 12.98 -21.55
CA ALA A 86 8.49 12.28 -21.02
C ALA A 86 7.17 12.78 -21.63
N ILE A 87 7.01 14.10 -21.76
CA ILE A 87 5.76 14.73 -22.21
C ILE A 87 5.64 14.87 -23.74
N THR A 88 6.75 14.83 -24.48
CA THR A 88 6.76 15.01 -25.95
C THR A 88 7.14 13.77 -26.74
N GLY A 89 7.85 12.83 -26.12
CA GLY A 89 8.50 11.68 -26.74
C GLY A 89 9.73 12.03 -27.57
N VAL A 90 10.23 13.27 -27.48
CA VAL A 90 11.43 13.71 -28.18
C VAL A 90 12.61 13.73 -27.22
N ASP A 91 13.45 12.72 -27.35
CA ASP A 91 14.76 12.69 -26.74
C ASP A 91 15.69 13.71 -27.43
N GLN A 92 15.98 14.80 -26.72
CA GLN A 92 16.88 15.85 -27.21
C GLN A 92 18.36 15.54 -26.96
N TYR A 93 18.63 14.58 -26.07
CA TYR A 93 19.96 14.27 -25.56
C TYR A 93 20.19 12.75 -25.45
N PRO A 94 20.15 12.01 -26.58
CA PRO A 94 20.16 10.54 -26.60
C PRO A 94 21.45 9.87 -26.13
N ASP A 95 22.48 10.65 -25.81
CA ASP A 95 23.72 10.16 -25.21
C ASP A 95 23.70 10.31 -23.66
N GLN A 96 22.59 10.80 -23.09
CA GLN A 96 22.38 10.95 -21.65
C GLN A 96 21.20 10.09 -21.21
N PRO A 97 21.24 9.47 -20.02
CA PRO A 97 20.06 8.83 -19.46
C PRO A 97 19.01 9.87 -19.04
N ASP A 98 17.76 9.45 -19.06
CA ASP A 98 16.64 10.22 -18.56
C ASP A 98 16.64 10.29 -17.04
N ILE A 99 16.83 9.13 -16.42
CA ILE A 99 16.69 8.92 -14.98
C ILE A 99 17.72 7.91 -14.46
N GLY A 100 17.92 7.88 -13.15
CA GLY A 100 18.75 6.90 -12.48
C GLY A 100 19.67 7.51 -11.43
N THR A 101 20.80 6.85 -11.18
CA THR A 101 21.74 7.26 -10.14
C THR A 101 23.19 6.90 -10.50
N THR A 102 24.14 7.61 -9.91
CA THR A 102 25.53 7.15 -9.86
C THR A 102 25.87 6.65 -8.46
N ILE A 103 26.18 5.37 -8.33
CA ILE A 103 26.72 4.75 -7.12
C ILE A 103 28.21 5.08 -7.03
N TYR A 104 28.56 6.05 -6.20
CA TYR A 104 29.95 6.22 -5.75
C TYR A 104 30.19 5.31 -4.56
N LEU A 105 31.07 4.32 -4.73
CA LEU A 105 31.41 3.36 -3.67
C LEU A 105 32.06 4.06 -2.47
N SER A 106 31.95 3.42 -1.31
CA SER A 106 32.79 3.74 -0.15
C SER A 106 34.27 3.48 -0.46
N ALA A 107 35.16 4.07 0.34
CA ALA A 107 36.61 3.87 0.22
C ALA A 107 37.04 2.41 0.41
N ASP A 108 36.20 1.56 1.03
CA ASP A 108 36.42 0.12 1.16
C ASP A 108 35.87 -0.71 -0.01
N GLY A 109 35.28 -0.06 -1.03
CA GLY A 109 34.68 -0.70 -2.20
C GLY A 109 33.25 -1.19 -1.99
N THR A 110 32.62 -0.94 -0.83
CA THR A 110 31.23 -1.34 -0.57
C THR A 110 30.23 -0.27 -1.01
N ILE A 111 29.01 -0.69 -1.35
CA ILE A 111 27.91 0.22 -1.66
C ILE A 111 27.34 0.76 -0.34
N ARG A 112 27.45 2.08 -0.16
CA ARG A 112 26.95 2.80 1.01
C ARG A 112 26.31 4.12 0.58
N ASN A 113 25.41 4.63 1.41
CA ASN A 113 24.90 5.99 1.29
C ASN A 113 25.12 6.71 2.63
N TYR A 114 25.94 7.76 2.65
CA TYR A 114 26.32 8.49 3.87
C TYR A 114 26.82 7.57 5.01
N GLY A 115 27.57 6.53 4.66
CA GLY A 115 28.18 5.56 5.57
C GLY A 115 27.27 4.40 5.98
N MET A 116 25.99 4.45 5.64
CA MET A 116 25.06 3.35 5.87
C MET A 116 25.16 2.33 4.73
N PRO A 117 25.29 1.01 5.03
CA PRO A 117 25.23 -0.03 4.02
C PRO A 117 23.92 0.01 3.23
N VAL A 118 24.00 -0.23 1.92
CA VAL A 118 22.82 -0.31 1.05
C VAL A 118 22.54 -1.77 0.74
N TRP A 119 21.34 -2.21 1.08
CA TRP A 119 20.82 -3.52 0.73
C TRP A 119 20.12 -3.44 -0.63
N ILE A 120 20.38 -4.41 -1.50
CA ILE A 120 19.73 -4.54 -2.79
C ILE A 120 18.84 -5.78 -2.72
N ASP A 121 17.55 -5.57 -2.96
CA ASP A 121 16.58 -6.66 -2.93
C ASP A 121 16.88 -7.70 -4.01
N PRO A 122 17.18 -8.96 -3.65
CA PRO A 122 17.45 -9.98 -4.64
C PRO A 122 16.21 -10.38 -5.45
N ASN A 123 15.00 -10.18 -4.90
CA ASN A 123 13.73 -10.58 -5.49
C ASN A 123 12.63 -9.56 -5.17
N PRO A 124 12.69 -8.35 -5.75
CA PRO A 124 11.75 -7.29 -5.46
C PRO A 124 10.34 -7.63 -5.95
N ASN A 125 9.34 -7.28 -5.15
CA ASN A 125 7.93 -7.46 -5.45
C ASN A 125 7.14 -6.25 -4.94
N PRO A 126 6.35 -5.57 -5.80
CA PRO A 126 5.65 -4.33 -5.43
C PRO A 126 4.46 -4.55 -4.49
N LEU A 127 4.07 -5.80 -4.22
CA LEU A 127 2.93 -6.13 -3.35
C LEU A 127 3.37 -6.78 -2.03
N ILE A 128 4.67 -6.82 -1.74
CA ILE A 128 5.20 -7.45 -0.53
C ILE A 128 6.18 -6.48 0.12
N THR A 129 5.88 -6.09 1.36
CA THR A 129 6.80 -5.31 2.20
C THR A 129 8.15 -6.04 2.28
N PRO A 130 9.26 -5.39 1.91
CA PRO A 130 10.56 -6.04 1.90
C PRO A 130 11.04 -6.38 3.30
N ASN A 131 11.74 -7.50 3.45
CA ASN A 131 12.45 -7.84 4.67
C ASN A 131 13.81 -7.13 4.70
N LEU A 132 13.79 -5.81 4.82
CA LEU A 132 14.97 -4.95 4.84
C LEU A 132 15.82 -5.24 6.10
N PRO A 133 17.11 -5.56 5.98
CA PRO A 133 17.95 -5.80 7.14
C PRO A 133 18.14 -4.55 8.01
N ASP A 134 18.06 -4.72 9.33
CA ASP A 134 18.33 -3.65 10.30
C ASP A 134 19.64 -2.91 9.97
N GLY A 135 19.60 -1.57 10.03
CA GLY A 135 20.77 -0.73 9.79
C GLY A 135 21.23 -0.70 8.32
N HIS A 136 20.34 -1.00 7.37
CA HIS A 136 20.58 -0.82 5.94
C HIS A 136 19.59 0.18 5.35
N PHE A 137 19.98 0.80 4.24
CA PHE A 137 19.04 1.47 3.35
C PHE A 137 18.62 0.52 2.23
N ASP A 138 17.37 0.62 1.79
CA ASP A 138 16.87 -0.12 0.63
C ASP A 138 17.29 0.60 -0.67
N PHE A 139 18.00 -0.10 -1.56
CA PHE A 139 18.45 0.49 -2.82
C PHE A 139 17.30 0.92 -3.73
N ILE A 140 16.19 0.17 -3.75
CA ILE A 140 15.03 0.52 -4.58
C ILE A 140 14.44 1.85 -4.09
N GLY A 141 14.23 2.02 -2.79
CA GLY A 141 13.77 3.29 -2.23
C GLY A 141 14.73 4.46 -2.49
N VAL A 142 16.04 4.24 -2.35
CA VAL A 142 17.05 5.26 -2.71
C VAL A 142 16.97 5.59 -4.20
N LEU A 143 16.88 4.59 -5.08
CA LEU A 143 16.79 4.81 -6.52
C LEU A 143 15.50 5.56 -6.88
N THR A 144 14.35 5.20 -6.30
CA THR A 144 13.09 5.92 -6.51
C THR A 144 13.22 7.40 -6.13
N HIS A 145 13.80 7.70 -4.96
CA HIS A 145 14.04 9.08 -4.52
C HIS A 145 14.89 9.87 -5.53
N GLU A 146 16.02 9.30 -5.95
CA GLU A 146 16.95 9.96 -6.88
C GLU A 146 16.36 10.09 -8.30
N VAL A 147 15.53 9.14 -8.71
CA VAL A 147 14.74 9.23 -9.95
C VAL A 147 13.77 10.42 -9.88
N PHE A 148 13.12 10.68 -8.74
CA PHE A 148 12.19 11.81 -8.60
C PHE A 148 12.88 13.18 -8.71
N HIS A 149 14.14 13.29 -8.29
CA HIS A 149 14.97 14.45 -8.63
C HIS A 149 15.16 14.60 -10.14
N ALA A 150 15.47 13.50 -10.85
CA ALA A 150 15.62 13.52 -12.30
C ALA A 150 14.31 13.87 -13.03
N LEU A 151 13.17 13.41 -12.52
CA LEU A 151 11.85 13.69 -13.10
C LEU A 151 11.46 15.17 -13.01
N GLY A 152 11.85 15.91 -11.97
CA GLY A 152 11.44 17.31 -11.91
C GLY A 152 11.64 18.04 -10.60
N LEU A 153 11.80 17.32 -9.49
CA LEU A 153 12.07 17.91 -8.18
C LEU A 153 13.52 18.38 -8.12
N TYR A 154 13.83 19.43 -8.87
CA TYR A 154 15.17 19.91 -9.10
C TYR A 154 15.21 21.43 -9.03
N SER A 155 15.68 21.95 -7.90
CA SER A 155 15.56 23.37 -7.52
C SER A 155 16.21 24.36 -8.49
N ALA A 156 17.17 23.91 -9.31
CA ALA A 156 17.84 24.75 -10.31
C ALA A 156 17.02 24.97 -11.60
N THR A 157 16.07 24.08 -11.91
CA THR A 157 15.35 24.08 -13.19
C THR A 157 14.29 25.18 -13.22
N TRP A 158 14.07 25.76 -14.41
CA TRP A 158 13.09 26.84 -14.52
C TRP A 158 11.66 26.34 -14.29
N GLN A 159 11.36 25.10 -14.70
CA GLN A 159 10.03 24.49 -14.49
C GLN A 159 9.67 24.42 -13.01
N TRP A 160 10.60 23.97 -12.17
CA TRP A 160 10.41 23.97 -10.71
C TRP A 160 10.29 25.39 -10.15
N ARG A 161 11.24 26.26 -10.50
CA ARG A 161 11.33 27.61 -9.91
C ARG A 161 10.13 28.50 -10.20
N ASP A 162 9.45 28.31 -11.33
CA ASP A 162 8.25 29.07 -11.68
C ASP A 162 7.06 28.71 -10.75
N LEU A 163 7.12 27.57 -10.06
CA LEU A 163 6.10 27.11 -9.10
C LEU A 163 6.53 27.28 -7.63
N VAL A 164 7.68 27.90 -7.37
CA VAL A 164 8.16 28.16 -6.01
C VAL A 164 8.06 29.63 -5.66
N ILE A 165 7.45 29.92 -4.52
CA ILE A 165 7.43 31.25 -3.93
C ILE A 165 8.19 31.28 -2.61
N GLU A 166 8.69 32.46 -2.25
CA GLU A 166 9.25 32.73 -0.93
C GLU A 166 8.32 33.70 -0.18
N ASN A 167 7.94 33.32 1.03
CA ASN A 167 7.15 34.16 1.92
C ASN A 167 7.75 34.13 3.33
N SER A 168 8.09 35.31 3.85
CA SER A 168 8.60 35.48 5.22
C SER A 168 9.84 34.62 5.56
N GLY A 169 10.67 34.31 4.55
CA GLY A 169 11.87 33.50 4.70
C GLY A 169 11.66 31.99 4.59
N LEU A 170 10.44 31.55 4.26
CA LEU A 170 10.09 30.17 3.97
C LEU A 170 9.75 30.02 2.49
N SER A 171 10.08 28.86 1.92
CA SER A 171 9.79 28.54 0.52
C SER A 171 8.61 27.58 0.44
N PHE A 172 7.77 27.75 -0.57
CA PHE A 172 6.59 26.91 -0.81
C PHE A 172 6.47 26.54 -2.28
N PHE A 173 6.07 25.30 -2.55
CA PHE A 173 5.63 24.87 -3.87
C PHE A 173 4.13 25.17 -4.02
N THR A 174 3.76 25.76 -5.16
CA THR A 174 2.45 26.40 -5.38
C THR A 174 1.70 25.87 -6.60
N GLY A 175 2.08 24.69 -7.07
CA GLY A 175 1.33 23.98 -8.10
C GLY A 175 -0.14 23.73 -7.69
N GLU A 176 -1.06 23.80 -8.65
CA GLU A 176 -2.50 23.73 -8.40
C GLU A 176 -2.90 22.34 -7.86
N LYS A 177 -2.38 21.27 -8.47
CA LYS A 177 -2.68 19.88 -8.10
C LYS A 177 -2.16 19.55 -6.72
N THR A 178 -0.89 19.89 -6.46
CA THR A 178 -0.29 19.76 -5.14
C THR A 178 -1.08 20.54 -4.10
N SER A 179 -1.49 21.78 -4.41
CA SER A 179 -2.19 22.63 -3.44
C SER A 179 -3.59 22.11 -3.10
N VAL A 180 -4.29 21.52 -4.07
CA VAL A 180 -5.60 20.88 -3.84
C VAL A 180 -5.46 19.67 -2.92
N LEU A 181 -4.48 18.78 -3.18
CA LEU A 181 -4.28 17.58 -2.35
C LEU A 181 -3.76 17.91 -0.96
N TYR A 182 -2.82 18.86 -0.85
CA TYR A 182 -2.28 19.29 0.44
C TYR A 182 -3.28 20.14 1.24
N GLY A 183 -4.20 20.84 0.57
CA GLY A 183 -5.08 21.83 1.19
C GLY A 183 -4.39 23.18 1.45
N GLY A 184 -3.46 23.58 0.59
CA GLY A 184 -2.70 24.83 0.70
C GLY A 184 -1.35 24.77 -0.02
N GLU A 185 -0.51 25.79 0.16
CA GLU A 185 0.85 25.80 -0.41
C GLU A 185 1.74 24.77 0.32
N LEU A 186 2.46 23.92 -0.41
CA LEU A 186 3.29 22.86 0.18
C LEU A 186 4.60 23.46 0.71
N PRO A 187 4.90 23.39 2.02
CA PRO A 187 6.13 23.94 2.58
C PRO A 187 7.35 23.14 2.11
N LEU A 188 8.35 23.84 1.57
CA LEU A 188 9.62 23.27 1.15
C LEU A 188 10.65 23.28 2.29
N ALA A 189 11.48 22.24 2.34
CA ALA A 189 12.50 22.06 3.36
C ALA A 189 13.47 23.26 3.40
N ALA A 190 13.84 23.71 4.60
CA ALA A 190 14.63 24.92 4.78
C ALA A 190 16.03 24.87 4.13
N SER A 191 16.62 23.68 4.04
CA SER A 191 17.97 23.48 3.48
C SER A 191 17.97 22.98 2.02
N TYR A 192 16.83 22.54 1.50
CA TYR A 192 16.71 21.87 0.21
C TYR A 192 15.47 22.35 -0.51
N GLY A 193 15.67 23.24 -1.49
CA GLY A 193 14.57 23.87 -2.22
C GLY A 193 13.81 22.93 -3.17
N ASP A 194 14.16 21.64 -3.20
CA ASP A 194 13.58 20.55 -3.99
C ASP A 194 13.01 19.42 -3.13
N HIS A 195 13.00 19.59 -1.81
CA HIS A 195 12.37 18.67 -0.87
C HIS A 195 11.24 19.38 -0.13
N TYR A 196 10.24 18.63 0.34
CA TYR A 196 9.14 19.17 1.11
C TYR A 196 9.26 18.86 2.61
N GLY A 197 8.40 19.50 3.41
CA GLY A 197 8.27 19.27 4.84
C GLY A 197 9.17 20.17 5.69
N ASN A 198 8.86 21.46 5.75
CA ASN A 198 9.62 22.39 6.60
C ASN A 198 9.22 22.29 8.07
N THR A 199 10.06 21.70 8.93
CA THR A 199 9.77 21.57 10.36
C THR A 199 9.82 22.88 11.14
N GLU A 200 10.34 23.97 10.55
CA GLU A 200 10.28 25.31 11.14
C GLU A 200 8.94 26.02 10.83
N TYR A 201 8.17 25.50 9.88
CA TYR A 201 6.83 26.00 9.57
C TYR A 201 5.80 25.42 10.55
N SER A 202 5.13 26.29 11.30
CA SER A 202 4.20 25.87 12.37
C SER A 202 2.98 25.09 11.89
N GLU A 203 2.62 25.22 10.60
CA GLU A 203 1.51 24.49 9.99
C GLU A 203 2.00 23.37 9.06
N ASN A 204 3.28 22.95 9.18
CA ASN A 204 3.78 21.81 8.44
C ASN A 204 3.06 20.53 8.86
N ARG A 205 2.27 20.00 7.92
CA ARG A 205 1.53 18.74 8.06
C ARG A 205 2.19 17.55 7.39
N VAL A 206 3.43 17.68 6.88
CA VAL A 206 4.12 16.56 6.25
C VAL A 206 4.83 15.71 7.31
N PRO A 207 4.42 14.45 7.54
CA PRO A 207 5.00 13.60 8.59
C PRO A 207 6.25 12.85 8.12
N SER A 208 6.26 12.45 6.86
CA SER A 208 7.27 11.65 6.15
C SER A 208 7.02 11.77 4.64
N GLY A 209 7.77 11.04 3.83
CA GLY A 209 7.52 10.95 2.40
C GLY A 209 8.79 10.67 1.59
N LEU A 210 8.61 10.31 0.31
CA LEU A 210 9.69 10.08 -0.64
C LEU A 210 10.68 11.25 -0.66
N MET A 211 10.17 12.48 -0.74
CA MET A 211 10.96 13.71 -0.86
C MET A 211 10.91 14.57 0.42
N PHE A 212 10.66 13.93 1.57
CA PHE A 212 10.62 14.62 2.86
C PHE A 212 12.02 14.94 3.38
N GLN A 213 12.36 16.23 3.48
CA GLN A 213 13.62 16.75 4.03
C GLN A 213 14.90 16.06 3.53
N TRP A 214 15.42 15.09 4.29
CA TRP A 214 16.65 14.35 4.02
C TRP A 214 16.35 12.90 3.65
N GLY A 215 15.09 12.57 3.36
CA GLY A 215 14.57 11.21 3.22
C GLY A 215 14.40 10.47 4.55
N ASN A 216 13.51 9.48 4.58
CA ASN A 216 13.36 8.54 5.70
C ASN A 216 13.86 7.15 5.31
N TYR A 217 15.18 6.98 5.28
CA TYR A 217 15.80 5.77 4.72
C TYR A 217 15.92 4.58 5.70
N HIS A 218 15.74 4.81 7.00
CA HIS A 218 16.02 3.77 8.00
C HIS A 218 14.86 2.79 8.13
N GLY A 219 15.04 1.58 7.58
CA GLY A 219 14.03 0.53 7.73
C GLY A 219 12.81 0.71 6.83
N ASN A 220 12.91 1.53 5.77
CA ASN A 220 11.82 1.83 4.84
C ASN A 220 12.27 1.67 3.39
N ARG A 221 11.45 1.04 2.54
CA ARG A 221 11.51 1.21 1.10
C ARG A 221 10.65 2.42 0.75
N LEU A 222 11.31 3.55 0.49
CA LEU A 222 10.60 4.75 0.04
C LEU A 222 9.80 4.45 -1.22
N ASP A 223 8.51 4.74 -1.19
CA ASP A 223 7.60 4.61 -2.33
C ASP A 223 6.98 5.96 -2.72
N ILE A 224 6.17 5.97 -3.78
CA ILE A 224 5.56 7.17 -4.34
C ILE A 224 4.33 7.56 -3.50
N GLY A 225 4.26 8.82 -3.06
CA GLY A 225 3.04 9.42 -2.53
C GLY A 225 2.23 10.17 -3.58
N ARG A 226 0.96 10.44 -3.28
CA ARG A 226 0.10 11.28 -4.15
C ARG A 226 0.67 12.69 -4.34
N ILE A 227 1.31 13.25 -3.31
CA ILE A 227 1.93 14.58 -3.42
C ILE A 227 3.09 14.57 -4.42
N ASP A 228 3.89 13.50 -4.45
CA ASP A 228 5.01 13.37 -5.39
C ASP A 228 4.51 13.40 -6.85
N LEU A 229 3.45 12.64 -7.14
CA LEU A 229 2.83 12.65 -8.47
C LEU A 229 2.13 13.96 -8.81
N ALA A 230 1.48 14.62 -7.84
CA ALA A 230 0.83 15.90 -8.08
C ALA A 230 1.84 17.02 -8.40
N ILE A 231 3.01 17.00 -7.76
CA ILE A 231 4.11 17.89 -8.13
C ILE A 231 4.51 17.64 -9.59
N LEU A 232 4.66 16.39 -10.01
CA LEU A 232 4.98 16.06 -11.40
C LEU A 232 3.86 16.48 -12.37
N GLU A 233 2.59 16.31 -11.99
CA GLU A 233 1.44 16.78 -12.80
C GLU A 233 1.50 18.31 -13.00
N ASP A 234 1.78 19.07 -11.92
CA ASP A 234 1.94 20.52 -11.98
C ASP A 234 3.13 20.96 -12.86
N LEU A 235 4.20 20.14 -12.92
CA LEU A 235 5.32 20.35 -13.84
C LEU A 235 5.00 19.98 -15.29
N GLY A 236 3.90 19.26 -15.54
CA GLY A 236 3.37 18.95 -16.87
C GLY A 236 3.33 17.47 -17.24
N TYR A 237 3.68 16.55 -16.33
CA TYR A 237 3.50 15.12 -16.56
C TYR A 237 2.01 14.74 -16.67
N SER A 238 1.74 13.66 -17.40
CA SER A 238 0.40 13.05 -17.43
C SER A 238 0.36 11.88 -16.45
N ILE A 239 -0.44 12.01 -15.40
CA ILE A 239 -0.59 10.99 -14.35
C ILE A 239 -1.70 10.01 -14.74
N ILE A 240 -1.40 8.71 -14.66
CA ILE A 240 -2.30 7.61 -15.02
C ILE A 240 -3.34 7.38 -13.91
N SER A 241 -2.90 7.37 -12.65
CA SER A 241 -3.73 7.10 -11.48
C SER A 241 -3.07 7.60 -10.19
N TYR A 242 -3.88 7.80 -9.15
CA TYR A 242 -3.45 7.98 -7.76
C TYR A 242 -3.91 6.83 -6.85
N GLU A 243 -4.64 5.85 -7.38
CA GLU A 243 -5.20 4.73 -6.60
C GLU A 243 -4.09 3.95 -5.88
N ASN A 244 -4.38 3.45 -4.68
CA ASN A 244 -3.48 2.70 -3.79
C ASN A 244 -2.20 3.44 -3.38
N LEU A 245 -2.18 4.77 -3.50
CA LEU A 245 -1.09 5.59 -2.98
C LEU A 245 -1.55 6.36 -1.73
N PRO A 246 -0.71 6.42 -0.70
CA PRO A 246 -0.95 7.29 0.45
C PRO A 246 -0.69 8.75 0.05
N LEU A 247 -1.15 9.72 0.85
CA LEU A 247 -0.91 11.14 0.56
C LEU A 247 0.60 11.44 0.45
N PHE A 248 1.35 10.90 1.42
CA PHE A 248 2.80 10.84 1.47
C PHE A 248 3.19 9.40 1.77
N ASP A 249 4.34 8.96 1.27
CA ASP A 249 4.91 7.65 1.61
C ASP A 249 4.91 7.38 3.13
N LEU A 250 4.38 6.21 3.47
CA LEU A 250 4.23 5.73 4.83
C LEU A 250 5.49 4.96 5.26
N ILE A 251 5.60 4.75 6.57
CA ILE A 251 6.69 3.92 7.12
C ILE A 251 6.24 2.46 7.07
N ASP A 252 6.94 1.61 6.34
CA ASP A 252 6.66 0.17 6.17
C ASP A 252 6.45 -0.57 7.50
N SER A 253 7.32 -0.28 8.48
CA SER A 253 7.23 -0.92 9.81
C SER A 253 6.08 -0.40 10.67
N ASN A 254 5.44 0.70 10.26
CA ASN A 254 4.38 1.37 11.00
C ASN A 254 3.47 2.17 10.05
N PRO A 255 2.67 1.49 9.21
CA PRO A 255 1.89 2.11 8.14
C PRO A 255 0.62 2.77 8.70
N ILE A 256 0.84 3.82 9.49
CA ILE A 256 -0.19 4.56 10.22
C ILE A 256 -0.51 5.87 9.50
N VAL A 257 -1.79 6.11 9.31
CA VAL A 257 -2.33 7.39 8.86
C VAL A 257 -2.98 8.10 10.06
N ASN A 258 -2.63 9.36 10.29
CA ASN A 258 -3.23 10.16 11.36
C ASN A 258 -4.01 11.31 10.74
N ASP A 259 -5.26 11.39 11.14
CA ASP A 259 -6.12 12.51 10.82
C ASP A 259 -5.82 13.77 11.65
N SER A 260 -6.33 14.89 11.17
CA SER A 260 -6.28 16.21 11.76
C SER A 260 -7.47 17.04 11.29
N ILE A 261 -7.84 18.06 12.07
CA ILE A 261 -8.87 19.06 11.71
C ILE A 261 -8.64 19.84 10.39
N PHE A 262 -7.52 19.61 9.71
CA PHE A 262 -7.13 20.26 8.44
C PHE A 262 -7.07 19.28 7.27
N THR A 263 -7.27 17.99 7.51
CA THR A 263 -7.38 16.95 6.49
C THR A 263 -8.87 16.63 6.33
N ASN A 264 -9.28 16.33 5.10
CA ASN A 264 -10.63 15.80 4.82
C ASN A 264 -10.54 14.53 3.96
N ASN A 265 -9.32 14.08 3.68
CA ASN A 265 -9.03 12.95 2.81
C ASN A 265 -7.83 12.20 3.38
N LEU A 266 -8.03 10.92 3.69
CA LEU A 266 -7.03 10.02 4.23
C LEU A 266 -6.85 8.84 3.30
N TYR A 267 -5.61 8.49 3.05
CA TYR A 267 -5.24 7.46 2.08
C TYR A 267 -4.24 6.50 2.68
N GLY A 268 -4.60 5.22 2.71
CA GLY A 268 -3.69 4.12 2.91
C GLY A 268 -2.93 3.76 1.63
N ASP A 269 -2.17 2.68 1.70
CA ASP A 269 -1.31 2.15 0.65
C ASP A 269 -1.65 0.69 0.34
N TYR A 270 -0.66 -0.14 0.02
CA TYR A 270 -0.85 -1.57 -0.25
C TYR A 270 -0.73 -2.46 0.99
N GLN A 271 -0.35 -1.87 2.12
CA GLN A 271 -0.13 -2.57 3.38
C GLN A 271 -1.41 -2.57 4.22
N ASN A 272 -1.42 -3.34 5.29
CA ASN A 272 -2.50 -3.27 6.26
C ASN A 272 -2.36 -1.98 7.08
N ASN A 273 -3.08 -0.93 6.71
CA ASN A 273 -2.96 0.38 7.34
C ASN A 273 -3.81 0.47 8.62
N THR A 274 -3.34 1.29 9.56
CA THR A 274 -4.15 1.75 10.69
C THR A 274 -4.38 3.25 10.57
N ILE A 275 -5.65 3.65 10.48
CA ILE A 275 -6.08 5.02 10.23
C ILE A 275 -6.78 5.55 11.48
N TYR A 276 -6.17 6.52 12.15
CA TYR A 276 -6.75 7.16 13.34
C TYR A 276 -7.50 8.43 12.95
N THR A 277 -8.80 8.46 13.24
CA THR A 277 -9.70 9.58 12.89
C THR A 277 -9.76 10.64 13.98
N ASP A 278 -10.02 11.89 13.61
CA ASP A 278 -10.39 12.99 14.51
C ASP A 278 -11.86 13.40 14.27
N THR A 279 -12.76 12.79 15.03
CA THR A 279 -14.22 13.05 14.94
C THR A 279 -14.67 14.48 15.31
N SER A 280 -13.74 15.42 15.53
CA SER A 280 -14.05 16.81 15.90
C SER A 280 -14.26 17.76 14.72
N ASP A 281 -14.11 17.28 13.49
CA ASP A 281 -14.27 18.06 12.27
C ASP A 281 -15.58 17.76 11.50
N GLY A 282 -15.60 18.06 10.20
CA GLY A 282 -16.78 17.97 9.33
C GLY A 282 -16.98 16.59 8.68
N GLY A 283 -16.14 15.61 9.00
CA GLY A 283 -16.11 14.29 8.39
C GLY A 283 -15.12 14.17 7.24
N ASP A 284 -14.62 12.95 7.07
CA ASP A 284 -13.54 12.61 6.16
C ASP A 284 -13.95 11.67 5.03
N PHE A 285 -13.25 11.76 3.90
CA PHE A 285 -13.16 10.64 2.97
C PHE A 285 -11.92 9.79 3.30
N ILE A 286 -12.11 8.50 3.54
CA ILE A 286 -11.04 7.57 3.93
C ILE A 286 -10.98 6.43 2.93
N ASP A 287 -9.85 6.26 2.26
CA ASP A 287 -9.59 5.14 1.36
C ASP A 287 -8.41 4.32 1.89
N GLY A 288 -8.66 3.10 2.35
CA GLY A 288 -7.61 2.20 2.86
C GLY A 288 -6.62 1.74 1.77
N GLY A 289 -7.03 1.75 0.50
CA GLY A 289 -6.24 1.19 -0.58
C GLY A 289 -6.43 -0.32 -0.69
N THR A 290 -5.34 -1.09 -0.66
CA THR A 290 -5.42 -2.55 -0.64
C THR A 290 -4.76 -3.08 0.62
N GLY A 291 -5.27 -4.17 1.16
CA GLY A 291 -4.73 -4.73 2.39
C GLY A 291 -5.89 -5.17 3.26
N ILE A 292 -5.63 -5.21 4.57
CA ILE A 292 -6.64 -5.36 5.60
C ILE A 292 -6.54 -4.12 6.47
N ASP A 293 -7.35 -3.13 6.13
CA ASP A 293 -7.25 -1.78 6.68
C ASP A 293 -8.18 -1.58 7.86
N ALA A 294 -7.69 -0.84 8.85
CA ALA A 294 -8.40 -0.58 10.09
C ALA A 294 -8.57 0.91 10.34
N VAL A 295 -9.82 1.35 10.49
CA VAL A 295 -10.16 2.69 10.97
C VAL A 295 -10.39 2.66 12.47
N VAL A 296 -9.77 3.57 13.21
CA VAL A 296 -9.82 3.63 14.68
C VAL A 296 -10.50 4.91 15.15
N TYR A 297 -11.68 4.75 15.72
CA TYR A 297 -12.43 5.78 16.42
C TYR A 297 -12.15 5.72 17.93
N LYS A 298 -11.77 6.86 18.53
CA LYS A 298 -11.52 6.97 19.99
C LYS A 298 -12.79 7.07 20.83
N GLU A 299 -13.95 7.03 20.18
CA GLU A 299 -15.27 7.14 20.78
C GLU A 299 -15.95 5.75 20.88
N ILE A 300 -16.96 5.65 21.74
CA ILE A 300 -17.72 4.39 21.91
C ILE A 300 -18.70 4.18 20.75
N THR A 301 -18.99 2.93 20.42
CA THR A 301 -19.86 2.54 19.29
C THR A 301 -21.26 3.16 19.38
N ALA A 302 -21.76 3.42 20.59
CA ALA A 302 -23.07 4.06 20.81
C ALA A 302 -23.17 5.50 20.25
N ASN A 303 -22.04 6.14 19.92
CA ASN A 303 -21.99 7.47 19.30
C ASN A 303 -22.06 7.42 17.77
N PHE A 304 -22.11 6.23 17.17
CA PHE A 304 -22.07 6.06 15.72
C PHE A 304 -23.39 5.52 15.18
N VAL A 305 -23.76 6.06 14.02
CA VAL A 305 -24.71 5.46 13.10
C VAL A 305 -23.95 5.20 11.81
N TRP A 306 -24.06 3.98 11.28
CA TRP A 306 -23.39 3.63 10.03
C TRP A 306 -24.31 2.94 9.05
N GLY A 307 -23.91 2.94 7.79
CA GLY A 307 -24.62 2.26 6.72
C GLY A 307 -23.80 2.18 5.44
N LYS A 308 -24.06 1.14 4.66
CA LYS A 308 -23.44 0.95 3.35
C LYS A 308 -24.06 1.88 2.32
N PHE A 309 -23.24 2.45 1.44
CA PHE A 309 -23.68 3.25 0.30
C PHE A 309 -22.98 2.79 -0.99
N ILE A 310 -23.52 3.23 -2.12
CA ILE A 310 -22.97 2.99 -3.45
C ILE A 310 -22.80 4.35 -4.12
N VAL A 311 -21.63 4.60 -4.68
CA VAL A 311 -21.35 5.77 -5.50
C VAL A 311 -21.39 5.36 -6.96
N ASP A 312 -22.41 5.83 -7.66
CA ASP A 312 -22.50 5.65 -9.10
C ASP A 312 -21.66 6.73 -9.81
N PRO A 313 -20.85 6.34 -10.81
CA PRO A 313 -20.10 7.29 -11.60
C PRO A 313 -21.04 8.14 -12.45
N GLU A 314 -20.68 9.41 -12.67
CA GLU A 314 -21.39 10.27 -13.62
C GLU A 314 -21.50 9.60 -15.00
N PRO A 315 -22.64 9.69 -15.70
CA PRO A 315 -22.78 9.11 -17.04
C PRO A 315 -21.67 9.64 -17.96
N ASN A 316 -20.83 8.73 -18.47
CA ASN A 316 -19.64 8.97 -19.31
C ASN A 316 -18.36 9.41 -18.58
N SER A 317 -18.30 9.40 -17.23
CA SER A 317 -17.00 9.32 -16.58
C SER A 317 -16.46 7.90 -16.80
N SER A 318 -15.17 7.75 -17.09
CA SER A 318 -14.53 6.43 -17.24
C SER A 318 -14.33 5.72 -15.89
N LEU A 319 -14.99 6.20 -14.84
CA LEU A 319 -14.90 5.69 -13.48
C LEU A 319 -15.88 4.54 -13.29
N GLU A 320 -15.51 3.58 -12.45
CA GLU A 320 -16.39 2.49 -12.06
C GLU A 320 -17.18 2.87 -10.80
N SER A 321 -18.35 2.25 -10.61
CA SER A 321 -19.09 2.36 -9.35
C SER A 321 -18.31 1.69 -8.23
N TRP A 322 -18.37 2.27 -7.05
CA TRP A 322 -17.77 1.67 -5.85
C TRP A 322 -18.75 1.70 -4.68
N GLU A 323 -18.53 0.79 -3.74
CA GLU A 323 -19.33 0.65 -2.52
C GLU A 323 -18.50 1.08 -1.32
N GLY A 324 -19.13 1.77 -0.38
CA GLY A 324 -18.48 2.29 0.82
C GLY A 324 -19.37 2.18 2.05
N TRP A 325 -18.82 2.63 3.18
CA TRP A 325 -19.53 2.70 4.46
C TRP A 325 -19.48 4.12 4.99
N SER A 326 -20.64 4.67 5.32
CA SER A 326 -20.70 5.93 6.06
C SER A 326 -20.72 5.63 7.54
N PHE A 327 -19.85 6.27 8.32
CA PHE A 327 -19.85 6.28 9.78
C PHE A 327 -20.06 7.73 10.23
N ASN A 328 -21.30 8.08 10.57
CA ASN A 328 -21.74 9.46 10.79
C ASN A 328 -21.49 10.38 9.59
N GLN A 329 -20.36 11.08 9.58
CA GLN A 329 -19.96 12.03 8.53
C GLN A 329 -18.76 11.51 7.71
N ASP A 330 -18.12 10.43 8.15
CA ASP A 330 -16.98 9.82 7.48
C ASP A 330 -17.44 8.82 6.43
N ASP A 331 -16.85 8.88 5.25
CA ASP A 331 -17.09 7.99 4.12
C ASP A 331 -15.87 7.09 3.92
N LEU A 332 -16.04 5.80 4.21
CA LEU A 332 -14.99 4.79 4.14
C LEU A 332 -15.08 3.99 2.83
N LYS A 333 -13.96 3.89 2.14
CA LYS A 333 -13.72 3.06 0.95
C LYS A 333 -12.57 2.09 1.26
N ASN A 334 -12.70 0.84 0.81
CA ASN A 334 -11.65 -0.18 0.98
C ASN A 334 -11.19 -0.31 2.46
N ILE A 335 -12.14 -0.49 3.38
CA ILE A 335 -11.85 -0.69 4.81
C ILE A 335 -12.48 -2.00 5.27
N GLU A 336 -11.65 -2.88 5.84
CA GLU A 336 -12.06 -4.20 6.33
C GLU A 336 -12.46 -4.18 7.80
N ARG A 337 -11.87 -3.28 8.61
CA ARG A 337 -11.99 -3.25 10.07
C ARG A 337 -12.32 -1.85 10.59
N VAL A 338 -13.19 -1.79 11.58
CA VAL A 338 -13.46 -0.57 12.36
C VAL A 338 -13.32 -0.89 13.84
N GLU A 339 -12.47 -0.13 14.52
CA GLU A 339 -12.25 -0.21 15.96
C GLU A 339 -12.86 1.01 16.65
N PHE A 340 -13.73 0.74 17.61
CA PHE A 340 -14.26 1.72 18.56
C PHE A 340 -13.59 1.54 19.92
N ALA A 341 -13.83 2.47 20.84
CA ALA A 341 -13.28 2.38 22.20
C ALA A 341 -13.78 1.16 23.01
N ASP A 342 -14.92 0.58 22.66
CA ASP A 342 -15.58 -0.51 23.40
C ASP A 342 -15.93 -1.77 22.58
N SER A 343 -15.83 -1.74 21.25
CA SER A 343 -16.05 -2.90 20.38
C SER A 343 -15.33 -2.77 19.04
N LYS A 344 -15.29 -3.86 18.27
CA LYS A 344 -14.76 -3.86 16.90
C LYS A 344 -15.76 -4.45 15.91
N LEU A 345 -15.67 -4.02 14.66
CA LEU A 345 -16.57 -4.40 13.58
C LEU A 345 -15.76 -4.77 12.34
N ALA A 346 -16.06 -5.93 11.73
CA ALA A 346 -15.50 -6.34 10.46
C ALA A 346 -16.53 -6.14 9.34
N LEU A 347 -16.10 -5.52 8.24
CA LEU A 347 -16.97 -5.05 7.14
C LEU A 347 -16.89 -5.91 5.88
N ASP A 348 -15.81 -6.68 5.71
CA ASP A 348 -15.50 -7.50 4.54
C ASP A 348 -16.30 -8.81 4.51
N ILE A 349 -17.62 -8.71 4.41
CA ILE A 349 -18.52 -9.86 4.34
C ILE A 349 -18.35 -10.67 3.03
N ASP A 350 -17.79 -10.06 1.99
CA ASP A 350 -17.34 -10.79 0.79
C ASP A 350 -15.93 -11.40 0.93
N GLY A 351 -15.23 -11.11 2.03
CA GLY A 351 -13.87 -11.53 2.37
C GLY A 351 -13.75 -12.40 3.62
N ASN A 352 -12.82 -12.04 4.51
CA ASN A 352 -12.44 -12.86 5.68
C ASN A 352 -13.54 -12.89 6.74
N ALA A 353 -14.26 -11.78 6.96
CA ALA A 353 -15.40 -11.77 7.88
C ALA A 353 -16.54 -12.68 7.42
N GLY A 354 -16.86 -12.67 6.13
CA GLY A 354 -17.88 -13.57 5.56
C GLY A 354 -17.48 -15.04 5.68
N THR A 355 -16.22 -15.35 5.37
CA THR A 355 -15.66 -16.71 5.51
C THR A 355 -15.74 -17.18 6.96
N THR A 356 -15.38 -16.32 7.91
CA THR A 356 -15.50 -16.57 9.35
C THR A 356 -16.94 -16.82 9.76
N ALA A 357 -17.88 -15.97 9.33
CA ALA A 357 -19.29 -16.11 9.65
C ALA A 357 -19.88 -17.43 9.12
N LYS A 358 -19.53 -17.83 7.89
CA LYS A 358 -19.95 -19.09 7.29
C LYS A 358 -19.45 -20.31 8.08
N ILE A 359 -18.17 -20.31 8.46
CA ILE A 359 -17.58 -21.41 9.24
C ILE A 359 -18.23 -21.47 10.63
N LEU A 360 -18.31 -20.35 11.35
CA LEU A 360 -18.95 -20.35 12.67
C LEU A 360 -20.42 -20.76 12.60
N GLY A 361 -21.15 -20.32 11.59
CA GLY A 361 -22.52 -20.77 11.30
C GLY A 361 -22.61 -22.28 11.10
N ALA A 362 -21.71 -22.85 10.30
CA ALA A 362 -21.70 -24.29 10.02
C ALA A 362 -21.44 -25.12 11.27
N PHE A 363 -20.47 -24.72 12.10
CA PHE A 363 -20.01 -25.50 13.24
C PHE A 363 -20.83 -25.24 14.51
N LEU A 364 -21.35 -24.04 14.71
CA LEU A 364 -22.00 -23.62 15.96
C LEU A 364 -23.46 -23.20 15.77
N GLY A 365 -23.97 -23.23 14.53
CA GLY A 365 -25.28 -22.70 14.17
C GLY A 365 -25.31 -21.17 14.14
N ALA A 366 -26.50 -20.60 13.94
CA ALA A 366 -26.71 -19.15 13.85
C ALA A 366 -26.18 -18.35 15.06
N SER A 367 -26.14 -18.93 16.26
CA SER A 367 -25.56 -18.28 17.43
C SER A 367 -24.02 -18.17 17.39
N GLY A 368 -23.36 -18.89 16.48
CA GLY A 368 -21.92 -18.84 16.31
C GLY A 368 -21.40 -17.45 15.95
N ILE A 369 -22.14 -16.71 15.12
CA ILE A 369 -21.76 -15.34 14.72
C ILE A 369 -21.96 -14.29 15.82
N GLN A 370 -22.60 -14.65 16.93
CA GLN A 370 -22.76 -13.78 18.11
C GLN A 370 -21.61 -13.95 19.12
N ARG A 371 -20.67 -14.85 18.82
CA ARG A 371 -19.47 -15.08 19.63
C ARG A 371 -18.33 -14.23 19.11
N ALA A 372 -18.36 -12.94 19.46
CA ALA A 372 -17.36 -11.96 19.03
C ALA A 372 -15.92 -12.42 19.30
N ASP A 373 -15.70 -13.19 20.37
CA ASP A 373 -14.42 -13.83 20.69
C ASP A 373 -13.97 -14.87 19.64
N LEU A 374 -14.91 -15.66 19.12
CA LEU A 374 -14.62 -16.64 18.07
C LEU A 374 -14.58 -16.02 16.68
N VAL A 375 -15.34 -14.94 16.44
CA VAL A 375 -15.20 -14.14 15.22
C VAL A 375 -13.79 -13.56 15.17
N GLY A 376 -13.31 -12.97 16.27
CA GLY A 376 -11.94 -12.45 16.37
C GLY A 376 -10.89 -13.51 16.05
N VAL A 377 -10.99 -14.69 16.66
CA VAL A 377 -10.09 -15.82 16.35
C VAL A 377 -10.12 -16.23 14.87
N GLY A 378 -11.31 -16.24 14.24
CA GLY A 378 -11.45 -16.57 12.82
C GLY A 378 -10.82 -15.54 11.90
N LEU A 379 -11.03 -14.25 12.19
CA LEU A 379 -10.41 -13.13 11.50
C LEU A 379 -8.89 -13.20 11.64
N ASP A 380 -8.36 -13.33 12.86
CA ASP A 380 -6.91 -13.42 13.11
C ASP A 380 -6.24 -14.53 12.29
N LEU A 381 -6.89 -15.69 12.17
CA LEU A 381 -6.39 -16.81 11.36
C LEU A 381 -6.32 -16.43 9.87
N LEU A 382 -7.40 -15.91 9.32
CA LEU A 382 -7.50 -15.61 7.88
C LEU A 382 -6.64 -14.39 7.50
N ASP A 383 -6.64 -13.35 8.34
CA ASP A 383 -5.84 -12.13 8.17
C ASP A 383 -4.34 -12.44 8.23
N SER A 384 -3.94 -13.48 8.96
CA SER A 384 -2.56 -14.01 9.00
C SER A 384 -2.24 -14.98 7.85
N GLY A 385 -3.12 -15.15 6.87
CA GLY A 385 -2.91 -15.97 5.67
C GLY A 385 -3.27 -17.45 5.80
N THR A 386 -4.04 -17.85 6.82
CA THR A 386 -4.56 -19.23 6.90
C THR A 386 -5.50 -19.50 5.73
N THR A 387 -5.36 -20.65 5.07
CA THR A 387 -6.28 -21.02 3.99
C THR A 387 -7.65 -21.39 4.53
N TYR A 388 -8.69 -21.28 3.68
CA TYR A 388 -10.04 -21.68 4.03
C TYR A 388 -10.13 -23.12 4.55
N GLU A 389 -9.46 -24.08 3.89
CA GLU A 389 -9.38 -25.47 4.33
C GLU A 389 -8.63 -25.61 5.66
N GLY A 390 -7.58 -24.82 5.87
CA GLY A 390 -6.84 -24.79 7.12
C GLY A 390 -7.72 -24.34 8.29
N PHE A 391 -8.55 -23.32 8.09
CA PHE A 391 -9.50 -22.88 9.10
C PHE A 391 -10.62 -23.92 9.35
N LEU A 392 -11.19 -24.51 8.29
CA LEU A 392 -12.15 -25.61 8.44
C LEU A 392 -11.58 -26.80 9.23
N GLN A 393 -10.31 -27.15 8.98
CA GLN A 393 -9.62 -28.18 9.73
C GLN A 393 -9.42 -27.79 11.20
N ALA A 394 -9.00 -26.55 11.48
CA ALA A 394 -8.88 -26.05 12.85
C ALA A 394 -10.22 -26.08 13.59
N ALA A 395 -11.32 -25.71 12.92
CA ALA A 395 -12.68 -25.78 13.47
C ALA A 395 -13.12 -27.23 13.75
N LEU A 396 -12.82 -28.18 12.85
CA LEU A 396 -13.08 -29.61 13.06
C LEU A 396 -12.35 -30.13 14.31
N ASP A 397 -11.07 -29.82 14.43
CA ASP A 397 -10.25 -30.24 15.55
C ASP A 397 -10.74 -29.62 16.87
N ALA A 398 -11.16 -28.35 16.85
CA ALA A 398 -11.68 -27.65 18.01
C ALA A 398 -13.03 -28.21 18.49
N VAL A 399 -13.96 -28.52 17.58
CA VAL A 399 -15.32 -28.96 17.92
C VAL A 399 -15.40 -30.45 18.21
N PHE A 400 -14.67 -31.27 17.45
CA PHE A 400 -14.83 -32.73 17.49
C PHE A 400 -13.59 -33.48 18.01
N GLY A 401 -12.44 -32.82 18.07
CA GLY A 401 -11.16 -33.48 18.36
C GLY A 401 -10.73 -34.42 17.23
N GLN A 402 -9.85 -35.37 17.57
CA GLN A 402 -9.21 -36.24 16.59
C GLN A 402 -10.13 -37.37 16.12
N ASN A 403 -10.20 -37.57 14.79
CA ASN A 403 -10.88 -38.68 14.11
C ASN A 403 -12.37 -38.87 14.50
N PRO A 404 -13.23 -37.84 14.35
CA PRO A 404 -14.67 -38.02 14.56
C PRO A 404 -15.26 -39.02 13.56
N SER A 405 -16.24 -39.79 14.01
CA SER A 405 -16.98 -40.68 13.11
C SER A 405 -17.79 -39.88 12.09
N GLY A 406 -17.99 -40.43 10.90
CA GLY A 406 -18.85 -39.85 9.88
C GLY A 406 -20.27 -39.62 10.38
N ALA A 407 -20.80 -40.54 11.20
CA ALA A 407 -22.10 -40.38 11.82
C ALA A 407 -22.18 -39.17 12.76
N THR A 408 -21.13 -38.92 13.55
CA THR A 408 -21.01 -37.74 14.43
C THR A 408 -21.07 -36.45 13.61
N LEU A 409 -20.24 -36.37 12.57
CA LEU A 409 -20.16 -35.17 11.73
C LEU A 409 -21.47 -34.88 11.02
N VAL A 410 -22.07 -35.88 10.37
CA VAL A 410 -23.33 -35.71 9.62
C VAL A 410 -24.47 -35.30 10.55
N ASN A 411 -24.59 -35.93 11.72
CA ASN A 411 -25.64 -35.56 12.65
C ASN A 411 -25.45 -34.14 13.23
N HIS A 412 -24.21 -33.75 13.52
CA HIS A 412 -23.90 -32.40 14.01
C HIS A 412 -24.23 -31.33 12.98
N PHE A 413 -23.68 -31.43 11.77
CA PHE A 413 -23.89 -30.44 10.72
C PHE A 413 -25.35 -30.38 10.25
N TYR A 414 -26.05 -31.51 10.20
CA TYR A 414 -27.50 -31.46 9.94
C TYR A 414 -28.25 -30.71 11.05
N GLY A 415 -27.83 -30.91 12.30
CA GLY A 415 -28.37 -30.19 13.46
C GLY A 415 -28.13 -28.68 13.41
N THR A 416 -26.92 -28.24 13.03
CA THR A 416 -26.63 -26.80 12.91
C THR A 416 -27.40 -26.15 11.77
N LEU A 417 -27.62 -26.86 10.65
CA LEU A 417 -28.41 -26.35 9.52
C LEU A 417 -29.92 -26.32 9.78
N THR A 418 -30.47 -27.33 10.46
CA THR A 418 -31.92 -27.56 10.51
C THR A 418 -32.55 -27.48 11.91
N GLY A 419 -31.73 -27.50 12.96
CA GLY A 419 -32.18 -27.63 14.35
C GLY A 419 -32.73 -29.01 14.71
N GLN A 420 -32.59 -30.02 13.84
CA GLN A 420 -33.11 -31.38 14.03
C GLN A 420 -31.99 -32.43 13.99
N SER A 421 -32.26 -33.65 14.48
CA SER A 421 -31.34 -34.77 14.27
C SER A 421 -31.37 -35.25 12.83
N ALA A 422 -30.23 -35.70 12.31
CA ALA A 422 -30.13 -36.20 10.94
C ALA A 422 -31.01 -37.45 10.74
N PRO A 423 -31.76 -37.55 9.62
CA PRO A 423 -32.42 -38.80 9.26
C PRO A 423 -31.41 -39.93 9.13
N GLN A 424 -31.77 -41.12 9.62
CA GLN A 424 -30.89 -42.30 9.62
C GLN A 424 -30.33 -42.62 8.23
N SER A 425 -31.13 -42.44 7.17
CA SER A 425 -30.67 -42.65 5.79
C SER A 425 -29.56 -41.70 5.36
N LEU A 426 -29.57 -40.46 5.86
CA LEU A 426 -28.53 -39.46 5.57
C LEU A 426 -27.25 -39.80 6.31
N ILE A 427 -27.36 -40.23 7.57
CA ILE A 427 -26.24 -40.73 8.38
C ILE A 427 -25.59 -41.93 7.70
N GLU A 428 -26.38 -42.90 7.24
CA GLU A 428 -25.88 -44.09 6.54
C GLU A 428 -25.19 -43.74 5.23
N GLN A 429 -25.77 -42.80 4.45
CA GLN A 429 -25.20 -42.37 3.18
C GLN A 429 -23.89 -41.60 3.35
N TYR A 430 -23.90 -40.49 4.08
CA TYR A 430 -22.74 -39.60 4.19
C TYR A 430 -21.73 -40.07 5.24
N GLY A 431 -22.19 -40.67 6.33
CA GLY A 431 -21.32 -41.20 7.38
C GLY A 431 -20.41 -42.30 6.86
N SER A 432 -20.96 -43.24 6.07
CA SER A 432 -20.16 -44.31 5.45
C SER A 432 -19.10 -43.78 4.48
N LEU A 433 -19.39 -42.70 3.74
CA LEU A 433 -18.42 -42.07 2.83
C LEU A 433 -17.25 -41.43 3.60
N ILE A 434 -17.51 -40.90 4.78
CA ILE A 434 -16.47 -40.33 5.63
C ILE A 434 -15.65 -41.44 6.27
N ASP A 435 -16.31 -42.44 6.87
CA ASP A 435 -15.65 -43.54 7.57
C ASP A 435 -14.79 -44.41 6.62
N ASN A 436 -15.15 -44.49 5.34
CA ASN A 436 -14.36 -45.19 4.33
C ASN A 436 -13.36 -44.29 3.56
N GLY A 437 -13.29 -43.00 3.89
CA GLY A 437 -12.35 -42.03 3.30
C GLY A 437 -12.71 -41.52 1.90
N SER A 438 -13.88 -41.85 1.35
CA SER A 438 -14.34 -41.33 0.05
C SER A 438 -14.76 -39.87 0.09
N LEU A 439 -15.17 -39.37 1.27
CA LEU A 439 -15.46 -37.96 1.54
C LEU A 439 -14.64 -37.51 2.75
N SER A 440 -13.83 -36.47 2.61
CA SER A 440 -13.08 -35.94 3.75
C SER A 440 -13.98 -35.13 4.71
N PRO A 441 -13.70 -35.12 6.02
CA PRO A 441 -14.39 -34.23 6.97
C PRO A 441 -14.36 -32.76 6.57
N VAL A 442 -13.21 -32.27 6.08
CA VAL A 442 -13.05 -30.89 5.59
C VAL A 442 -13.97 -30.62 4.40
N SER A 443 -14.05 -31.56 3.45
CA SER A 443 -14.95 -31.43 2.29
C SER A 443 -16.43 -31.42 2.68
N LEU A 444 -16.83 -32.16 3.74
CA LEU A 444 -18.18 -32.05 4.28
C LEU A 444 -18.39 -30.70 4.95
N ALA A 445 -17.48 -30.26 5.81
CA ALA A 445 -17.59 -28.98 6.51
C ALA A 445 -17.69 -27.79 5.54
N MET A 446 -16.91 -27.80 4.46
CA MET A 446 -17.00 -26.83 3.37
C MET A 446 -18.38 -26.81 2.72
N GLN A 447 -18.95 -27.97 2.39
CA GLN A 447 -20.30 -28.06 1.82
C GLN A 447 -21.37 -27.51 2.76
N VAL A 448 -21.16 -27.63 4.07
CA VAL A 448 -22.07 -27.11 5.09
C VAL A 448 -21.92 -25.60 5.24
N ALA A 449 -20.68 -25.08 5.25
CA ALA A 449 -20.38 -23.65 5.32
C ALA A 449 -20.97 -22.88 4.13
N GLU A 450 -20.88 -23.42 2.92
CA GLU A 450 -21.45 -22.82 1.71
C GLU A 450 -22.94 -23.18 1.47
N ASN A 451 -23.58 -23.93 2.37
CA ASN A 451 -24.96 -24.35 2.18
C ASN A 451 -25.92 -23.16 2.29
N GLU A 452 -26.90 -23.05 1.38
CA GLU A 452 -27.91 -21.98 1.41
C GLU A 452 -28.64 -21.87 2.76
N LEU A 453 -28.91 -22.98 3.46
CA LEU A 453 -29.52 -22.95 4.79
C LEU A 453 -28.58 -22.31 5.82
N ASN A 454 -27.27 -22.55 5.74
CA ASN A 454 -26.30 -21.90 6.61
C ASN A 454 -26.28 -20.39 6.36
N LEU A 455 -26.18 -19.98 5.09
CA LEU A 455 -26.13 -18.57 4.69
C LEU A 455 -27.39 -17.81 5.13
N GLN A 456 -28.56 -18.45 5.04
CA GLN A 456 -29.82 -17.90 5.55
C GLN A 456 -29.86 -17.86 7.08
N ASN A 457 -29.40 -18.91 7.77
CA ASN A 457 -29.42 -18.99 9.22
C ASN A 457 -28.55 -17.92 9.88
N ILE A 458 -27.41 -17.58 9.28
CA ILE A 458 -26.52 -16.51 9.76
C ILE A 458 -26.90 -15.11 9.23
N ASP A 459 -27.95 -15.02 8.40
CA ASP A 459 -28.36 -13.79 7.72
C ASP A 459 -27.18 -13.10 7.01
N LEU A 460 -26.46 -13.83 6.15
CA LEU A 460 -25.26 -13.30 5.48
C LEU A 460 -25.55 -12.01 4.69
N ILE A 461 -26.75 -11.89 4.11
CA ILE A 461 -27.21 -10.68 3.41
C ILE A 461 -27.38 -9.52 4.40
N GLY A 462 -27.96 -9.76 5.58
CA GLY A 462 -28.05 -8.78 6.65
C GLY A 462 -26.66 -8.33 7.11
N LEU A 463 -25.74 -9.26 7.34
CA LEU A 463 -24.35 -8.97 7.73
C LEU A 463 -23.66 -8.06 6.71
N ALA A 464 -23.88 -8.25 5.41
CA ALA A 464 -23.32 -7.40 4.36
C ALA A 464 -23.75 -5.92 4.46
N THR A 465 -24.76 -5.61 5.27
CA THR A 465 -25.24 -4.24 5.53
C THR A 465 -24.94 -3.73 6.94
N THR A 466 -24.53 -4.59 7.86
CA THR A 466 -24.27 -4.22 9.26
C THR A 466 -22.82 -4.42 9.71
N GLY A 467 -22.06 -5.27 9.01
CA GLY A 467 -20.81 -5.85 9.50
C GLY A 467 -21.05 -6.94 10.56
N ILE A 468 -19.97 -7.50 11.08
CA ILE A 468 -19.97 -8.49 12.17
C ILE A 468 -19.04 -8.07 13.32
N GLU A 469 -19.53 -8.13 14.55
CA GLU A 469 -18.77 -7.74 15.74
C GLU A 469 -17.70 -8.78 16.11
N TYR A 470 -16.54 -8.30 16.56
CA TYR A 470 -15.45 -9.14 17.06
C TYR A 470 -14.69 -8.48 18.23
N THR A 471 -13.86 -9.26 18.95
CA THR A 471 -13.02 -8.77 20.06
C THR A 471 -11.61 -9.32 20.03
#